data_AF-A0A6J2JSM2-F1
#
_entry.id   AF-A0A6J2JSM2-F1
#
_cell.length_a   1.000
_cell.length_b   1.000
_cell.length_c   1.000
_cell.angle_alpha   90.00
_cell.angle_beta   90.00
_cell.angle_gamma   90.00
#
_symmetry.space_group_name_H-M   'P 1'
#
loop_
_entity.id
_entity.type
_entity.pdbx_description
1 polymer ?
#
loop_
_entity_poly.entity_id
_entity_poly.type
_entity_poly.pdbx_seq_one_letter_code
_entity_poly.pdbx_strand_id
1 'polypeptide(L)'
;MAHVVDLRSDTVTKPTKAMKHAMVNSALGDDVYGEDPTVNALENKIAALLGKQAALFVPSGTMANLIAIMVHCNKRGSEAFVGDLSHIYKYEVGGASHLAGVMLSTVANKPDGTFDLQELEERIRGSNIHEPVTAMVAVENTHNYCGGKVLPLKFLDDVGALCKKHSLALHMDGARLFNACAHAQEEAARVVRDCDSVSVCFSKGLSAPVGSALVGSYHFIEQADNNVEIACLISPGLGSRQSSPASLSSPASSCRSPIPDEDVEVDVEQCSDGERDASDHAAPSPAPSSELGERDTPSPARPLPPATSCNCEELLSVDCQLETKELWDKFHDLGTEMIITKTGR
;
A
#
# COMPACT_ATOMS: atom_id res chain seq x y z
N MET A 1 -2.96 -32.92 8.82
CA MET A 1 -2.66 -31.46 8.76
C MET A 1 -3.83 -30.78 8.10
N ALA A 2 -4.37 -29.71 8.68
CA ALA A 2 -5.39 -28.90 8.02
C ALA A 2 -4.76 -28.16 6.82
N HIS A 3 -5.44 -28.18 5.68
CA HIS A 3 -5.03 -27.41 4.50
C HIS A 3 -5.56 -25.99 4.65
N VAL A 4 -4.69 -25.02 4.86
CA VAL A 4 -5.08 -23.61 5.00
C VAL A 4 -5.23 -22.99 3.61
N VAL A 5 -6.41 -22.48 3.29
CA VAL A 5 -6.66 -21.67 2.08
C VAL A 5 -6.63 -20.20 2.51
N ASP A 6 -5.63 -19.46 2.05
CA ASP A 6 -5.42 -18.05 2.43
C ASP A 6 -5.86 -17.13 1.28
N LEU A 7 -7.02 -16.50 1.45
CA LEU A 7 -7.62 -15.57 0.47
C LEU A 7 -7.51 -14.10 0.90
N ARG A 8 -6.69 -13.79 1.91
CA ARG A 8 -6.58 -12.42 2.44
C ARG A 8 -5.96 -11.45 1.43
N SER A 9 -4.94 -11.90 0.71
CA SER A 9 -4.18 -11.08 -0.24
C SER A 9 -3.24 -11.95 -1.07
N ASP A 10 -2.91 -11.52 -2.29
CA ASP A 10 -1.85 -12.11 -3.11
C ASP A 10 -0.43 -11.82 -2.57
N THR A 11 -0.29 -11.03 -1.51
CA THR A 11 0.97 -10.82 -0.79
C THR A 11 1.38 -12.00 0.09
N VAL A 12 0.50 -12.97 0.33
CA VAL A 12 0.81 -14.17 1.14
C VAL A 12 1.51 -15.28 0.34
N THR A 13 1.77 -15.03 -0.94
CA THR A 13 2.47 -15.95 -1.84
C THR A 13 3.84 -16.32 -1.29
N LYS A 14 4.27 -17.55 -1.57
CA LYS A 14 5.56 -18.08 -1.15
C LYS A 14 6.39 -18.44 -2.39
N PRO A 15 7.72 -18.24 -2.35
CA PRO A 15 8.58 -18.61 -3.47
C PRO A 15 8.41 -20.08 -3.83
N THR A 16 8.28 -20.35 -5.12
CA THR A 16 8.22 -21.71 -5.66
C THR A 16 9.55 -22.45 -5.44
N LYS A 17 9.56 -23.77 -5.61
CA LYS A 17 10.81 -24.55 -5.55
C LYS A 17 11.84 -24.06 -6.58
N ALA A 18 11.39 -23.74 -7.79
CA ALA A 18 12.24 -23.20 -8.84
C ALA A 18 12.81 -21.82 -8.49
N MET A 19 11.99 -20.93 -7.92
CA MET A 19 12.47 -19.62 -7.42
C MET A 19 13.53 -19.79 -6.32
N LYS A 20 13.28 -20.66 -5.34
CA LYS A 20 14.26 -20.94 -4.27
C LYS A 20 15.57 -21.48 -4.85
N HIS A 21 15.49 -22.36 -5.84
CA HIS A 21 16.68 -22.87 -6.52
C HIS A 21 17.43 -21.76 -7.28
N ALA A 22 16.72 -20.87 -7.97
CA ALA A 22 17.33 -19.72 -8.64
C ALA A 22 18.02 -18.77 -7.65
N MET A 23 17.38 -18.48 -6.51
CA MET A 23 17.94 -17.62 -5.45
C MET A 23 19.23 -18.19 -4.83
N VAL A 24 19.29 -19.52 -4.63
CA VAL A 24 20.49 -20.15 -4.04
C VAL A 24 21.68 -20.14 -5.00
N ASN A 25 21.43 -20.11 -6.32
CA ASN A 25 22.45 -20.22 -7.34
C ASN A 25 22.72 -18.91 -8.10
N SER A 26 22.10 -17.79 -7.72
CA SER A 26 22.32 -16.50 -8.35
C SER A 26 23.71 -15.96 -8.04
N ALA A 27 24.37 -15.38 -9.05
CA ALA A 27 25.59 -14.62 -8.82
C ALA A 27 25.22 -13.30 -8.13
N LEU A 28 25.97 -12.92 -7.10
CA LEU A 28 25.73 -11.72 -6.30
C LEU A 28 26.93 -10.79 -6.36
N GLY A 29 26.69 -9.51 -6.12
CA GLY A 29 27.70 -8.47 -6.01
C GLY A 29 27.26 -7.36 -5.07
N ASP A 30 28.02 -6.27 -5.04
CA ASP A 30 27.63 -5.08 -4.29
C ASP A 30 26.82 -4.14 -5.20
N ASP A 31 25.54 -3.99 -4.89
CA ASP A 31 24.59 -3.20 -5.67
C ASP A 31 24.89 -1.70 -5.60
N VAL A 32 25.48 -1.21 -4.49
CA VAL A 32 25.86 0.21 -4.34
C VAL A 32 26.95 0.60 -5.35
N TYR A 33 27.80 -0.35 -5.72
CA TYR A 33 28.81 -0.17 -6.78
C TYR A 33 28.31 -0.58 -8.18
N GLY A 34 27.05 -1.01 -8.31
CA GLY A 34 26.48 -1.51 -9.56
C GLY A 34 27.05 -2.86 -10.00
N GLU A 35 27.65 -3.62 -9.09
CA GLU A 35 28.40 -4.85 -9.39
C GLU A 35 27.57 -6.12 -9.20
N ASP A 36 26.30 -6.04 -8.76
CA ASP A 36 25.43 -7.23 -8.68
C ASP A 36 24.89 -7.64 -10.06
N PRO A 37 25.34 -8.76 -10.64
CA PRO A 37 24.92 -9.14 -12.00
C PRO A 37 23.46 -9.60 -12.06
N THR A 38 22.88 -10.06 -10.94
CA THR A 38 21.49 -10.53 -10.88
C THR A 38 20.52 -9.36 -10.81
N VAL A 39 20.83 -8.33 -10.01
CA VAL A 39 20.03 -7.09 -9.98
C VAL A 39 20.05 -6.42 -11.34
N ASN A 40 21.24 -6.22 -11.92
CA ASN A 40 21.41 -5.67 -13.26
C ASN A 40 20.60 -6.44 -14.31
N ALA A 41 20.59 -7.78 -14.27
CA ALA A 41 19.81 -8.59 -15.19
C ALA A 41 18.30 -8.43 -15.00
N LEU A 42 17.82 -8.32 -13.75
CA LEU A 42 16.41 -8.07 -13.42
C LEU A 42 15.95 -6.71 -13.95
N GLU A 43 16.72 -5.66 -13.69
CA GLU A 43 16.42 -4.28 -14.10
C GLU A 43 16.38 -4.14 -15.61
N ASN A 44 17.40 -4.66 -16.32
CA ASN A 44 17.42 -4.66 -17.78
C ASN A 44 16.22 -5.41 -18.36
N LYS A 45 15.85 -6.55 -17.75
CA LYS A 45 14.71 -7.35 -18.22
C LYS A 45 13.38 -6.61 -18.03
N ILE A 46 13.14 -5.99 -16.88
CA ILE A 46 11.87 -5.29 -16.62
C ILE A 46 11.78 -4.00 -17.44
N ALA A 47 12.88 -3.27 -17.62
CA ALA A 47 12.93 -2.10 -18.49
C ALA A 47 12.57 -2.47 -19.94
N ALA A 48 13.17 -3.55 -20.47
CA ALA A 48 12.86 -4.05 -21.81
C ALA A 48 11.39 -4.49 -21.96
N LEU A 49 10.84 -5.22 -20.98
CA LEU A 49 9.44 -5.66 -21.00
C LEU A 49 8.44 -4.49 -21.03
N LEU A 50 8.76 -3.39 -20.33
CA LEU A 50 7.91 -2.20 -20.28
C LEU A 50 8.19 -1.22 -21.42
N GLY A 51 9.17 -1.51 -22.29
CA GLY A 51 9.59 -0.60 -23.37
C GLY A 51 10.15 0.73 -22.85
N LYS A 52 10.87 0.69 -21.72
CA LYS A 52 11.50 1.85 -21.07
C LYS A 52 13.02 1.69 -21.06
N GLN A 53 13.72 2.75 -20.69
CA GLN A 53 15.18 2.83 -20.85
C GLN A 53 15.95 2.17 -19.70
N ALA A 54 15.45 2.33 -18.47
CA ALA A 54 16.11 1.83 -17.27
C ALA A 54 15.09 1.44 -16.20
N ALA A 55 15.56 0.67 -15.22
CA ALA A 55 14.81 0.30 -14.04
C ALA A 55 15.72 0.33 -12.82
N LEU A 56 15.11 0.39 -11.65
CA LEU A 56 15.74 0.38 -10.33
C LEU A 56 15.00 -0.62 -9.45
N PHE A 57 15.68 -1.62 -8.93
CA PHE A 57 15.15 -2.54 -7.94
C PHE A 57 15.01 -1.84 -6.58
N VAL A 58 13.86 -2.01 -5.93
CA VAL A 58 13.61 -1.43 -4.60
C VAL A 58 12.93 -2.45 -3.68
N PRO A 59 13.13 -2.37 -2.35
CA PRO A 59 12.58 -3.35 -1.41
C PRO A 59 11.05 -3.45 -1.39
N SER A 60 10.32 -2.40 -1.76
CA SER A 60 8.85 -2.38 -1.68
C SER A 60 8.20 -1.45 -2.72
N GLY A 61 6.91 -1.71 -3.02
CA GLY A 61 6.11 -0.83 -3.88
C GLY A 61 5.92 0.58 -3.30
N THR A 62 5.76 0.69 -1.98
CA THR A 62 5.70 1.99 -1.30
C THR A 62 6.96 2.82 -1.52
N MET A 63 8.15 2.19 -1.46
CA MET A 63 9.38 2.90 -1.77
C MET A 63 9.45 3.31 -3.25
N ALA A 64 9.02 2.44 -4.18
CA ALA A 64 8.99 2.76 -5.60
C ALA A 64 8.12 4.00 -5.89
N ASN A 65 6.89 4.03 -5.33
CA ASN A 65 5.96 5.13 -5.51
C ASN A 65 6.48 6.41 -4.85
N LEU A 66 7.03 6.32 -3.64
CA LEU A 66 7.61 7.47 -2.94
C LEU A 66 8.77 8.09 -3.73
N ILE A 67 9.71 7.27 -4.21
CA ILE A 67 10.84 7.75 -5.01
C ILE A 67 10.33 8.39 -6.31
N ALA A 68 9.35 7.78 -6.97
CA ALA A 68 8.75 8.37 -8.17
C ALA A 68 8.18 9.78 -7.90
N ILE A 69 7.49 9.96 -6.77
CA ILE A 69 6.99 11.25 -6.34
C ILE A 69 8.13 12.23 -6.04
N MET A 70 9.17 11.80 -5.32
CA MET A 70 10.32 12.66 -5.00
C MET A 70 11.04 13.17 -6.25
N VAL A 71 11.18 12.34 -7.28
CA VAL A 71 11.86 12.72 -8.53
C VAL A 71 10.99 13.62 -9.39
N HIS A 72 9.70 13.28 -9.59
CA HIS A 72 8.81 14.09 -10.45
C HIS A 72 8.40 15.41 -9.79
N CYS A 73 8.22 15.41 -8.47
CA CYS A 73 7.92 16.59 -7.67
C CYS A 73 9.17 17.09 -6.94
N ASN A 74 10.24 17.37 -7.67
CA ASN A 74 11.56 17.74 -7.13
C ASN A 74 11.62 19.09 -6.38
N LYS A 75 10.52 19.84 -6.30
CA LYS A 75 10.41 21.07 -5.51
C LYS A 75 9.47 20.84 -4.33
N ARG A 76 9.91 21.22 -3.12
CA ARG A 76 9.01 21.27 -1.96
C ARG A 76 7.84 22.22 -2.23
N GLY A 77 6.64 21.81 -1.83
CA GLY A 77 5.41 22.53 -2.17
C GLY A 77 4.89 22.26 -3.58
N SER A 78 5.46 21.28 -4.30
CA SER A 78 4.83 20.75 -5.51
C SER A 78 3.56 19.98 -5.17
N GLU A 79 2.71 19.78 -6.17
CA GLU A 79 1.48 19.02 -6.09
C GLU A 79 1.52 17.81 -7.03
N ALA A 80 1.03 16.68 -6.51
CA ALA A 80 0.79 15.46 -7.27
C ALA A 80 -0.70 15.11 -7.22
N PHE A 81 -1.32 14.90 -8.38
CA PHE A 81 -2.69 14.40 -8.45
C PHE A 81 -2.73 12.89 -8.36
N VAL A 82 -3.63 12.36 -7.52
CA VAL A 82 -3.86 10.93 -7.33
C VAL A 82 -5.35 10.65 -7.21
N GLY A 83 -5.77 9.40 -7.42
CA GLY A 83 -7.12 8.97 -7.07
C GLY A 83 -7.32 8.94 -5.54
N ASP A 84 -8.49 9.34 -5.04
CA ASP A 84 -8.84 9.30 -3.61
C ASP A 84 -8.92 7.88 -3.02
N LEU A 85 -8.99 6.86 -3.87
CA LEU A 85 -8.97 5.45 -3.52
C LEU A 85 -7.65 4.74 -3.84
N SER A 86 -6.64 5.47 -4.32
CA SER A 86 -5.32 4.94 -4.68
C SER A 86 -4.51 4.48 -3.47
N HIS A 87 -3.58 3.54 -3.70
CA HIS A 87 -2.64 3.04 -2.71
C HIS A 87 -1.73 4.16 -2.19
N ILE A 88 -1.20 4.98 -3.09
CA ILE A 88 -0.38 6.17 -2.78
C ILE A 88 -1.07 7.06 -1.73
N TYR A 89 -2.37 7.31 -1.91
CA TYR A 89 -3.11 8.16 -0.98
C TYR A 89 -3.46 7.44 0.33
N LYS A 90 -3.95 6.20 0.26
CA LYS A 90 -4.59 5.52 1.42
C LYS A 90 -3.64 4.69 2.28
N TYR A 91 -2.61 4.10 1.68
CA TYR A 91 -1.85 3.00 2.28
C TYR A 91 -0.34 3.24 2.36
N GLU A 92 0.11 4.46 2.06
CA GLU A 92 1.54 4.84 2.12
C GLU A 92 1.85 5.84 3.23
N VAL A 93 0.98 5.88 4.26
CA VAL A 93 1.22 6.60 5.53
C VAL A 93 1.53 8.10 5.34
N GLY A 94 1.03 8.69 4.24
CA GLY A 94 1.30 10.08 3.90
C GLY A 94 2.77 10.38 3.57
N GLY A 95 3.54 9.39 3.09
CA GLY A 95 4.96 9.53 2.79
C GLY A 95 5.27 10.67 1.80
N ALA A 96 4.41 10.90 0.81
CA ALA A 96 4.54 12.04 -0.12
C ALA A 96 4.54 13.40 0.62
N SER A 97 3.61 13.60 1.56
CA SER A 97 3.54 14.83 2.35
C SER A 97 4.68 14.91 3.37
N HIS A 98 4.94 13.82 4.07
CA HIS A 98 5.86 13.79 5.20
C HIS A 98 7.34 13.85 4.77
N LEU A 99 7.72 13.06 3.77
CA LEU A 99 9.11 12.88 3.35
C LEU A 99 9.44 13.75 2.14
N ALA A 100 8.61 13.71 1.11
CA ALA A 100 8.85 14.44 -0.13
C ALA A 100 8.46 15.93 -0.04
N GLY A 101 7.64 16.33 0.95
CA GLY A 101 7.13 17.69 1.05
C GLY A 101 6.23 18.05 -0.13
N VAL A 102 5.48 17.07 -0.64
CA VAL A 102 4.59 17.16 -1.79
C VAL A 102 3.15 17.13 -1.30
N MET A 103 2.34 18.06 -1.80
CA MET A 103 0.90 18.06 -1.55
C MET A 103 0.23 17.03 -2.46
N LEU A 104 -0.46 16.05 -1.87
CA LEU A 104 -1.33 15.16 -2.63
C LEU A 104 -2.70 15.83 -2.82
N SER A 105 -3.08 16.05 -4.08
CA SER A 105 -4.43 16.48 -4.45
C SER A 105 -5.21 15.29 -5.00
N THR A 106 -6.37 15.00 -4.43
CA THR A 106 -7.15 13.83 -4.84
C THR A 106 -8.21 14.18 -5.87
N VAL A 107 -8.43 13.29 -6.83
CA VAL A 107 -9.61 13.27 -7.72
C VAL A 107 -10.45 12.04 -7.37
N ALA A 108 -11.77 12.19 -7.36
CA ALA A 108 -12.66 11.09 -7.00
C ALA A 108 -12.55 9.93 -8.02
N ASN A 109 -12.20 8.74 -7.54
CA ASN A 109 -12.20 7.54 -8.35
C ASN A 109 -13.64 7.10 -8.69
N LYS A 110 -13.85 6.75 -9.95
CA LYS A 110 -15.04 6.04 -10.43
C LYS A 110 -14.94 4.55 -10.04
N PRO A 111 -16.07 3.81 -10.01
CA PRO A 111 -16.08 2.39 -9.64
C PRO A 111 -15.20 1.46 -10.51
N ASP A 112 -14.84 1.90 -11.72
CA ASP A 112 -13.92 1.20 -12.62
C ASP A 112 -12.43 1.52 -12.37
N GLY A 113 -12.13 2.36 -11.37
CA GLY A 113 -10.77 2.80 -11.03
C GLY A 113 -10.31 4.05 -11.79
N THR A 114 -11.04 4.51 -12.81
CA THR A 114 -10.73 5.77 -13.51
C THR A 114 -11.12 6.98 -12.66
N PHE A 115 -10.89 8.19 -13.17
CA PHE A 115 -11.40 9.43 -12.58
C PHE A 115 -11.78 10.42 -13.69
N ASP A 116 -12.38 11.55 -13.32
CA ASP A 116 -12.79 12.56 -14.30
C ASP A 116 -11.60 13.40 -14.79
N LEU A 117 -11.30 13.32 -16.10
CA LEU A 117 -10.18 14.06 -16.69
C LEU A 117 -10.48 15.54 -16.88
N GLN A 118 -11.76 15.92 -17.02
CA GLN A 118 -12.13 17.33 -17.08
C GLN A 118 -11.96 17.97 -15.70
N GLU A 119 -12.41 17.29 -14.64
CA GLU A 119 -12.20 17.76 -13.26
C GLU A 119 -10.71 17.88 -12.95
N LEU A 120 -9.91 16.90 -13.35
CA LEU A 120 -8.46 16.96 -13.21
C LEU A 120 -7.89 18.19 -13.93
N GLU A 121 -8.24 18.39 -15.21
CA GLU A 121 -7.73 19.50 -16.02
C GLU A 121 -8.07 20.87 -15.44
N GLU A 122 -9.29 21.06 -14.94
CA GLU A 122 -9.74 22.32 -14.33
C GLU A 122 -9.00 22.64 -13.02
N ARG A 123 -8.39 21.63 -12.38
CA ARG A 123 -7.69 21.78 -11.10
C ARG A 123 -6.17 21.90 -11.21
N ILE A 124 -5.60 21.76 -12.41
CA ILE A 124 -4.15 21.93 -12.65
C ILE A 124 -3.74 23.37 -12.35
N ARG A 125 -2.64 23.53 -11.61
CA ARG A 125 -2.06 24.81 -11.15
C ARG A 125 -0.65 24.98 -11.70
N GLY A 126 -0.15 26.22 -11.79
CA GLY A 126 1.23 26.41 -12.27
C GLY A 126 1.84 27.80 -12.23
N SER A 127 1.08 28.89 -12.14
CA SER A 127 1.63 30.25 -12.27
C SER A 127 1.33 31.20 -11.11
N ASN A 128 0.54 30.79 -10.12
CA ASN A 128 0.15 31.63 -8.99
C ASN A 128 1.07 31.40 -7.78
N ILE A 129 1.62 32.48 -7.22
CA ILE A 129 2.53 32.43 -6.06
C ILE A 129 1.87 31.89 -4.78
N HIS A 130 0.54 31.90 -4.71
CA HIS A 130 -0.23 31.40 -3.57
C HIS A 130 -0.57 29.91 -3.69
N GLU A 131 -0.24 29.29 -4.81
CA GLU A 131 -0.63 27.92 -5.15
C GLU A 131 0.59 27.00 -5.26
N PRO A 132 0.43 25.71 -4.94
CA PRO A 132 1.44 24.71 -5.27
C PRO A 132 1.53 24.52 -6.78
N VAL A 133 2.70 24.09 -7.25
CA VAL A 133 2.93 23.79 -8.67
C VAL A 133 2.56 22.34 -8.94
N THR A 134 1.55 22.10 -9.77
CA THR A 134 1.21 20.75 -10.22
C THR A 134 2.36 20.23 -11.09
N ALA A 135 2.94 19.09 -10.71
CA ALA A 135 4.09 18.52 -11.41
C ALA A 135 3.83 17.10 -11.92
N MET A 136 2.90 16.36 -11.31
CA MET A 136 2.62 14.98 -11.71
C MET A 136 1.17 14.56 -11.51
N VAL A 137 0.77 13.53 -12.26
CA VAL A 137 -0.46 12.76 -12.08
C VAL A 137 -0.07 11.29 -11.89
N ALA A 138 -0.68 10.60 -10.94
CA ALA A 138 -0.51 9.17 -10.75
C ALA A 138 -1.81 8.40 -10.98
N VAL A 139 -1.71 7.28 -11.69
CA VAL A 139 -2.79 6.30 -11.90
C VAL A 139 -2.40 4.95 -11.28
N GLU A 140 -3.38 4.11 -10.93
CA GLU A 140 -3.15 2.77 -10.38
C GLU A 140 -3.76 1.69 -11.28
N ASN A 141 -2.96 0.76 -11.78
CA ASN A 141 -3.44 -0.31 -12.68
C ASN A 141 -2.79 -1.68 -12.39
N THR A 142 -3.54 -2.70 -11.96
CA THR A 142 -4.99 -2.70 -11.63
C THR A 142 -5.30 -1.89 -10.38
N HIS A 143 -6.47 -1.28 -10.31
CA HIS A 143 -6.92 -0.49 -9.16
C HIS A 143 -7.42 -1.38 -8.01
N ASN A 144 -6.68 -1.43 -6.91
CA ASN A 144 -6.87 -2.34 -5.78
C ASN A 144 -8.19 -2.09 -5.04
N TYR A 145 -8.43 -0.86 -4.59
CA TYR A 145 -9.62 -0.55 -3.78
C TYR A 145 -10.93 -0.64 -4.59
N CYS A 146 -10.84 -0.59 -5.92
CA CYS A 146 -11.99 -0.76 -6.81
C CYS A 146 -12.27 -2.25 -7.14
N GLY A 147 -11.56 -3.18 -6.49
CA GLY A 147 -11.74 -4.63 -6.69
C GLY A 147 -10.87 -5.21 -7.80
N GLY A 148 -9.65 -4.70 -7.97
CA GLY A 148 -8.70 -5.18 -8.99
C GLY A 148 -9.10 -4.79 -10.41
N LYS A 149 -9.73 -3.62 -10.59
CA LYS A 149 -10.21 -3.16 -11.90
C LYS A 149 -9.06 -2.82 -12.82
N VAL A 150 -9.20 -3.18 -14.09
CA VAL A 150 -8.26 -2.81 -15.14
C VAL A 150 -8.70 -1.48 -15.74
N LEU A 151 -7.79 -0.50 -15.74
CA LEU A 151 -8.08 0.78 -16.35
C LEU A 151 -8.22 0.61 -17.88
N PRO A 152 -9.27 1.15 -18.52
CA PRO A 152 -9.42 1.08 -19.96
C PRO A 152 -8.23 1.73 -20.68
N LEU A 153 -7.71 1.10 -21.74
CA LEU A 153 -6.59 1.66 -22.52
C LEU A 153 -6.88 3.07 -23.04
N LYS A 154 -8.13 3.33 -23.44
CA LYS A 154 -8.55 4.66 -23.87
C LYS A 154 -8.35 5.71 -22.76
N PHE A 155 -8.68 5.37 -21.50
CA PHE A 155 -8.46 6.28 -20.38
C PHE A 155 -6.96 6.55 -20.16
N LEU A 156 -6.12 5.52 -20.29
CA LEU A 156 -4.65 5.65 -20.20
C LEU A 156 -4.09 6.54 -21.32
N ASP A 157 -4.59 6.37 -22.54
CA ASP A 157 -4.22 7.19 -23.69
C ASP A 157 -4.66 8.66 -23.48
N ASP A 158 -5.89 8.89 -22.98
CA ASP A 158 -6.45 10.22 -22.75
C ASP A 158 -5.74 10.96 -21.61
N VAL A 159 -5.47 10.31 -20.47
CA VAL A 159 -4.72 10.92 -19.35
C VAL A 159 -3.27 11.19 -19.74
N GLY A 160 -2.66 10.32 -20.54
CA GLY A 160 -1.33 10.54 -21.11
C GLY A 160 -1.27 11.76 -22.01
N ALA A 161 -2.27 11.95 -22.88
CA ALA A 161 -2.39 13.13 -23.73
C ALA A 161 -2.59 14.41 -22.91
N LEU A 162 -3.40 14.36 -21.84
CA LEU A 162 -3.62 15.48 -20.93
C LEU A 162 -2.33 15.87 -20.19
N CYS A 163 -1.58 14.90 -19.65
CA CYS A 163 -0.31 15.16 -18.97
C CYS A 163 0.70 15.81 -19.91
N LYS A 164 0.83 15.30 -21.15
CA LYS A 164 1.70 15.90 -22.18
C LYS A 164 1.30 17.33 -22.53
N LYS A 165 0.00 17.62 -22.66
CA LYS A 165 -0.53 18.97 -22.93
C LYS A 165 -0.10 19.98 -21.86
N HIS A 166 -0.09 19.57 -20.60
CA HIS A 166 0.23 20.43 -19.46
C HIS A 166 1.66 20.28 -18.94
N SER A 167 2.52 19.53 -19.64
CA SER A 167 3.90 19.23 -19.22
C SER A 167 4.00 18.62 -17.81
N LEU A 168 3.05 17.75 -17.47
CA LEU A 168 3.02 17.00 -16.22
C LEU A 168 3.61 15.61 -16.43
N ALA A 169 4.31 15.09 -15.43
CA ALA A 169 4.74 13.70 -15.42
C ALA A 169 3.57 12.76 -15.14
N LEU A 170 3.50 11.64 -15.85
CA LEU A 170 2.55 10.56 -15.59
C LEU A 170 3.25 9.36 -14.95
N HIS A 171 2.87 9.04 -13.71
CA HIS A 171 3.31 7.84 -13.01
C HIS A 171 2.21 6.78 -12.97
N MET A 172 2.57 5.51 -13.13
CA MET A 172 1.65 4.39 -12.88
C MET A 172 2.12 3.57 -11.68
N ASP A 173 1.27 3.49 -10.65
CA ASP A 173 1.32 2.40 -9.68
C ASP A 173 0.86 1.11 -10.36
N GLY A 174 1.83 0.33 -10.80
CA GLY A 174 1.65 -0.94 -11.50
C GLY A 174 1.87 -2.13 -10.59
N ALA A 175 1.53 -2.04 -9.29
CA ALA A 175 1.68 -3.14 -8.34
C ALA A 175 1.10 -4.48 -8.82
N ARG A 176 0.11 -4.44 -9.72
CA ARG A 176 -0.49 -5.62 -10.38
C ARG A 176 -0.57 -5.44 -11.90
N LEU A 177 0.42 -4.78 -12.49
CA LEU A 177 0.46 -4.48 -13.93
C LEU A 177 0.25 -5.73 -14.79
N PHE A 178 0.89 -6.85 -14.46
CA PHE A 178 0.78 -8.07 -15.26
C PHE A 178 -0.61 -8.72 -15.19
N ASN A 179 -1.39 -8.49 -14.13
CA ASN A 179 -2.80 -8.87 -14.10
C ASN A 179 -3.62 -8.04 -15.09
N ALA A 180 -3.34 -6.73 -15.18
CA ALA A 180 -3.96 -5.85 -16.17
C ALA A 180 -3.62 -6.29 -17.60
N CYS A 181 -2.34 -6.61 -17.87
CA CYS A 181 -1.88 -7.12 -19.17
C CYS A 181 -2.59 -8.41 -19.56
N ALA A 182 -2.68 -9.37 -18.64
CA ALA A 182 -3.36 -10.65 -18.87
C ALA A 182 -4.86 -10.49 -19.15
N HIS A 183 -5.53 -9.58 -18.45
CA HIS A 183 -6.95 -9.30 -18.66
C HIS A 183 -7.21 -8.54 -19.97
N ALA A 184 -6.41 -7.50 -20.25
CA ALA A 184 -6.54 -6.71 -21.47
C ALA A 184 -6.07 -7.45 -22.72
N GLN A 185 -5.33 -8.56 -22.56
CA GLN A 185 -4.65 -9.29 -23.63
C GLN A 185 -3.68 -8.40 -24.41
N GLU A 186 -2.92 -7.59 -23.67
CA GLU A 186 -2.00 -6.60 -24.21
C GLU A 186 -0.61 -6.73 -23.61
N GLU A 187 0.40 -6.33 -24.38
CA GLU A 187 1.78 -6.27 -23.93
C GLU A 187 1.96 -5.18 -22.85
N ALA A 188 2.84 -5.42 -21.88
CA ALA A 188 3.09 -4.45 -20.80
C ALA A 188 3.51 -3.08 -21.34
N ALA A 189 4.39 -3.06 -22.35
CA ALA A 189 4.81 -1.85 -23.05
C ALA A 189 3.66 -1.03 -23.66
N ARG A 190 2.57 -1.68 -24.10
CA ARG A 190 1.37 -0.99 -24.61
C ARG A 190 0.58 -0.35 -23.48
N VAL A 191 0.40 -1.05 -22.37
CA VAL A 191 -0.35 -0.56 -21.20
C VAL A 191 0.33 0.66 -20.58
N VAL A 192 1.67 0.68 -20.53
CA VAL A 192 2.44 1.75 -19.88
C VAL A 192 3.04 2.77 -20.85
N ARG A 193 2.64 2.74 -22.12
CA ARG A 193 3.26 3.53 -23.21
C ARG A 193 3.40 4.99 -22.84
N ASP A 194 2.32 5.60 -22.37
CA ASP A 194 2.24 7.04 -22.09
C ASP A 194 2.71 7.45 -20.68
N CYS A 195 3.08 6.49 -19.83
CA CYS A 195 3.64 6.79 -18.51
C CYS A 195 5.13 7.14 -18.60
N ASP A 196 5.56 8.20 -17.91
CA ASP A 196 6.96 8.56 -17.77
C ASP A 196 7.69 7.63 -16.81
N SER A 197 6.97 7.09 -15.82
CA SER A 197 7.49 6.11 -14.87
C SER A 197 6.43 5.11 -14.42
N VAL A 198 6.87 3.93 -14.01
CA VAL A 198 5.99 2.82 -13.58
C VAL A 198 6.62 2.12 -12.40
N SER A 199 5.85 1.85 -11.34
CA SER A 199 6.24 0.89 -10.31
C SER A 199 5.66 -0.49 -10.60
N VAL A 200 6.43 -1.56 -10.36
CA VAL A 200 6.00 -2.95 -10.59
C VAL A 200 6.33 -3.77 -9.35
N CYS A 201 5.36 -4.46 -8.75
CA CYS A 201 5.63 -5.32 -7.59
C CYS A 201 5.92 -6.77 -8.00
N PHE A 202 6.97 -7.36 -7.43
CA PHE A 202 7.28 -8.78 -7.58
C PHE A 202 6.69 -9.62 -6.45
N SER A 203 6.47 -9.04 -5.27
CA SER A 203 6.03 -9.74 -4.06
C SER A 203 4.51 -9.88 -3.87
N LYS A 204 3.80 -10.12 -4.97
CA LYS A 204 2.34 -10.33 -5.01
C LYS A 204 2.01 -11.58 -5.83
N GLY A 205 1.17 -11.47 -6.87
CA GLY A 205 0.88 -12.57 -7.80
C GLY A 205 2.12 -13.18 -8.46
N LEU A 206 3.21 -12.43 -8.62
CA LEU A 206 4.49 -12.94 -9.15
C LEU A 206 5.31 -13.77 -8.16
N SER A 207 4.87 -13.89 -6.90
CA SER A 207 5.41 -14.82 -5.89
C SER A 207 6.87 -14.63 -5.46
N ALA A 208 7.54 -13.54 -5.85
CA ALA A 208 8.84 -13.21 -5.29
C ALA A 208 8.68 -12.92 -3.78
N PRO A 209 9.68 -13.22 -2.94
CA PRO A 209 9.54 -13.01 -1.50
C PRO A 209 9.51 -11.53 -1.11
N VAL A 210 10.24 -10.69 -1.84
CA VAL A 210 10.44 -9.26 -1.59
C VAL A 210 10.62 -8.56 -2.92
N GLY A 211 10.30 -7.27 -2.94
CA GLY A 211 10.82 -6.36 -3.94
C GLY A 211 9.81 -5.89 -4.97
N SER A 212 10.16 -4.74 -5.52
CA SER A 212 9.50 -4.07 -6.63
C SER A 212 10.57 -3.49 -7.56
N ALA A 213 10.16 -3.01 -8.72
CA ALA A 213 11.01 -2.19 -9.58
C ALA A 213 10.32 -0.86 -9.86
N LEU A 214 11.12 0.19 -9.96
CA LEU A 214 10.73 1.48 -10.52
C LEU A 214 11.35 1.59 -11.91
N VAL A 215 10.57 1.94 -12.93
CA VAL A 215 10.98 1.86 -14.34
C VAL A 215 10.69 3.18 -15.04
N GLY A 216 11.62 3.69 -15.85
CA GLY A 216 11.47 4.99 -16.53
C GLY A 216 12.59 5.32 -17.51
N SER A 217 12.85 6.62 -17.71
CA SER A 217 13.99 7.10 -18.51
C SER A 217 15.31 6.96 -17.75
N TYR A 218 16.45 6.98 -18.46
CA TYR A 218 17.77 6.96 -17.80
C TYR A 218 17.93 8.11 -16.79
N HIS A 219 17.57 9.33 -17.18
CA HIS A 219 17.64 10.51 -16.33
C HIS A 219 16.73 10.44 -15.10
N PHE A 220 15.56 9.79 -15.24
CA PHE A 220 14.66 9.57 -14.12
C PHE A 220 15.24 8.54 -13.13
N ILE A 221 15.78 7.43 -13.63
CA ILE A 221 16.35 6.37 -12.79
C ILE A 221 17.64 6.81 -12.10
N GLU A 222 18.50 7.58 -12.76
CA GLU A 222 19.68 8.18 -12.14
C GLU A 222 19.31 9.08 -10.94
N GLN A 223 18.26 9.88 -11.05
CA GLN A 223 17.75 10.66 -9.91
C GLN A 223 17.08 9.77 -8.87
N ALA A 224 16.37 8.73 -9.29
CA ALA A 224 15.70 7.80 -8.38
C ALA A 224 16.70 7.07 -7.48
N ASP A 225 17.83 6.63 -8.03
CA ASP A 225 18.90 5.93 -7.31
C ASP A 225 19.48 6.79 -6.17
N ASN A 226 19.78 8.07 -6.45
CA ASN A 226 20.18 9.04 -5.42
C ASN A 226 19.16 9.20 -4.27
N ASN A 227 17.88 8.96 -4.54
CA ASN A 227 16.81 9.07 -3.54
C ASN A 227 16.58 7.78 -2.74
N VAL A 228 17.18 6.65 -3.12
CA VAL A 228 17.10 5.38 -2.37
C VAL A 228 17.68 5.55 -0.97
N GLU A 229 18.88 6.11 -0.87
CA GLU A 229 19.53 6.35 0.42
C GLU A 229 18.75 7.34 1.28
N ILE A 230 18.25 8.43 0.67
CA ILE A 230 17.45 9.45 1.36
C ILE A 230 16.18 8.81 1.94
N ALA A 231 15.47 7.98 1.16
CA ALA A 231 14.29 7.27 1.62
C ALA A 231 14.61 6.30 2.78
N CYS A 232 15.79 5.68 2.77
CA CYS A 232 16.23 4.80 3.86
C CYS A 232 16.63 5.58 5.13
N LEU A 233 17.28 6.73 4.98
CA LEU A 233 17.82 7.53 6.08
C LEU A 233 16.74 8.27 6.88
N ILE A 234 15.66 8.71 6.22
CA ILE A 234 14.62 9.51 6.89
C ILE A 234 13.66 8.63 7.71
N SER A 235 13.70 7.30 7.57
CA SER A 235 12.87 6.40 8.38
C SER A 235 13.46 6.25 9.80
N PRO A 236 12.84 6.82 10.85
CA PRO A 236 13.37 6.73 12.21
C PRO A 236 13.05 5.33 12.76
N GLY A 237 13.90 4.35 12.45
CA GLY A 237 13.67 2.97 12.92
C GLY A 237 14.62 1.90 12.40
N LEU A 238 15.40 2.15 11.36
CA LEU A 238 16.46 1.24 10.89
C LEU A 238 17.87 1.70 11.28
N GLY A 239 17.99 2.57 12.28
CA GLY A 239 19.26 2.78 12.97
C GLY A 239 19.73 1.43 13.51
N SER A 240 20.89 0.99 13.05
CA SER A 240 21.60 -0.20 13.50
C SER A 240 21.42 -0.37 15.02
N ARG A 241 20.69 -1.41 15.44
CA ARG A 241 20.94 -1.99 16.75
C ARG A 241 22.33 -2.58 16.68
N GLN A 242 23.36 -1.76 16.92
CA GLN A 242 24.64 -2.27 17.35
C GLN A 242 24.33 -3.12 18.58
N SER A 243 24.45 -4.43 18.43
CA SER A 243 24.48 -5.34 19.56
C SER A 243 25.63 -4.88 20.45
N SER A 244 25.30 -4.30 21.61
CA SER A 244 26.29 -3.97 22.62
C SER A 244 27.16 -5.21 22.89
N PRO A 245 28.51 -5.08 22.89
CA PRO A 245 29.35 -6.22 23.20
C PRO A 245 29.06 -6.69 24.62
N ALA A 246 28.86 -7.99 24.78
CA ALA A 246 28.71 -8.63 26.07
C ALA A 246 29.88 -8.22 26.98
N SER A 247 29.57 -7.54 28.07
CA SER A 247 30.56 -7.14 29.07
C SER A 247 31.10 -8.38 29.79
N LEU A 248 32.27 -8.83 29.37
CA LEU A 248 33.13 -9.68 30.20
C LEU A 248 33.60 -8.86 31.39
N SER A 249 33.24 -9.32 32.58
CA SER A 249 33.61 -8.75 33.87
C SER A 249 35.07 -9.03 34.20
N SER A 250 35.81 -8.01 34.63
CA SER A 250 36.95 -8.10 35.57
C SER A 250 37.47 -6.68 35.93
N PRO A 251 38.15 -6.52 37.09
CA PRO A 251 37.68 -5.59 38.11
C PRO A 251 38.38 -4.21 38.14
N ALA A 252 37.74 -3.34 38.91
CA ALA A 252 38.08 -1.96 39.20
C ALA A 252 39.56 -1.70 39.58
N SER A 253 40.09 -0.57 39.09
CA SER A 253 41.14 0.17 39.77
C SER A 253 40.73 1.63 39.90
N SER A 254 40.81 2.10 41.13
CA SER A 254 40.47 3.43 41.62
C SER A 254 41.39 4.51 41.05
N CYS A 255 40.87 5.72 40.87
CA CYS A 255 41.42 6.93 41.49
C CYS A 255 40.44 8.09 41.33
N ARG A 256 40.28 8.84 42.42
CA ARG A 256 39.25 9.86 42.65
C ARG A 256 39.91 11.26 42.67
N SER A 257 39.11 12.28 42.37
CA SER A 257 39.15 13.70 42.88
C SER A 257 39.69 14.79 41.90
N PRO A 258 39.33 16.10 42.06
CA PRO A 258 37.97 16.70 42.07
C PRO A 258 37.82 18.16 41.46
N ILE A 259 36.58 18.57 41.08
CA ILE A 259 35.89 19.93 41.17
C ILE A 259 36.42 21.13 40.30
N PRO A 260 35.66 22.22 39.94
CA PRO A 260 34.23 22.62 40.16
C PRO A 260 33.37 23.06 38.92
N ASP A 261 32.04 23.03 39.16
CA ASP A 261 30.90 23.91 38.83
C ASP A 261 30.98 25.03 37.77
N GLU A 262 29.92 25.16 36.95
CA GLU A 262 29.08 26.39 36.84
C GLU A 262 27.65 26.03 36.38
N ASP A 263 26.66 26.44 37.18
CA ASP A 263 25.22 26.37 36.94
C ASP A 263 24.73 27.60 36.14
N VAL A 264 23.74 27.41 35.26
CA VAL A 264 22.93 28.49 34.70
C VAL A 264 21.46 28.12 34.86
N GLU A 265 20.76 28.84 35.74
CA GLU A 265 19.31 28.83 35.92
C GLU A 265 18.61 29.62 34.79
N VAL A 266 17.45 29.14 34.34
CA VAL A 266 16.47 29.96 33.64
C VAL A 266 15.06 29.61 34.11
N ASP A 267 14.39 30.61 34.67
CA ASP A 267 13.04 30.64 35.25
C ASP A 267 11.95 30.26 34.23
N VAL A 268 10.96 29.49 34.69
CA VAL A 268 9.65 29.36 34.02
C VAL A 268 8.57 29.57 35.08
N GLU A 269 7.96 30.75 35.08
CA GLU A 269 6.80 31.04 35.93
C GLU A 269 5.57 30.22 35.52
N GLN A 270 4.86 29.80 36.57
CA GLN A 270 3.63 29.01 36.57
C GLN A 270 2.40 29.93 36.51
N CYS A 271 1.28 29.38 36.01
CA CYS A 271 -0.07 29.86 36.33
C CYS A 271 -0.96 28.64 36.66
N SER A 272 -1.16 28.43 37.97
CA SER A 272 -2.27 27.72 38.65
C SER A 272 -3.61 28.45 38.45
N ASP A 273 -4.82 27.99 38.75
CA ASP A 273 -5.48 26.73 39.14
C ASP A 273 -7.00 27.05 39.17
N GLY A 274 -7.86 26.04 39.18
CA GLY A 274 -9.30 26.23 39.46
C GLY A 274 -10.12 24.95 39.50
N GLU A 275 -10.07 24.22 40.62
CA GLU A 275 -10.87 23.03 40.97
C GLU A 275 -12.35 23.36 41.32
N ARG A 276 -13.24 22.34 41.24
CA ARG A 276 -14.01 21.76 42.38
C ARG A 276 -15.02 20.67 41.98
N ASP A 277 -14.90 19.52 42.68
CA ASP A 277 -15.89 18.60 43.32
C ASP A 277 -17.25 18.26 42.66
N ALA A 278 -17.90 17.09 42.77
CA ALA A 278 -17.75 15.71 43.28
C ALA A 278 -19.15 15.25 43.80
N SER A 279 -19.39 13.92 43.81
CA SER A 279 -20.49 13.13 44.45
C SER A 279 -21.69 12.69 43.57
N ASP A 280 -22.50 11.71 44.00
CA ASP A 280 -22.36 10.25 44.04
C ASP A 280 -23.81 9.67 44.09
N HIS A 281 -23.98 8.38 43.80
CA HIS A 281 -25.08 7.47 44.22
C HIS A 281 -26.45 7.33 43.50
N ALA A 282 -26.68 6.08 43.07
CA ALA A 282 -27.80 5.15 43.37
C ALA A 282 -29.07 5.04 42.47
N ALA A 283 -29.40 3.78 42.12
CA ALA A 283 -30.70 3.27 41.68
C ALA A 283 -31.33 2.40 42.80
N PRO A 284 -32.67 2.14 42.88
CA PRO A 284 -33.27 0.94 42.21
C PRO A 284 -34.83 0.89 41.93
N SER A 285 -35.24 0.08 40.92
CA SER A 285 -36.36 -0.94 40.82
C SER A 285 -37.87 -0.63 41.12
N PRO A 286 -38.91 -1.50 40.83
CA PRO A 286 -39.17 -2.59 39.81
C PRO A 286 -40.66 -2.76 39.27
N ALA A 287 -40.88 -3.81 38.43
CA ALA A 287 -42.05 -4.74 38.26
C ALA A 287 -43.18 -4.43 37.21
N PRO A 288 -44.00 -5.42 36.74
CA PRO A 288 -44.09 -6.87 37.03
C PRO A 288 -44.21 -7.83 35.81
N SER A 289 -44.31 -9.12 36.14
CA SER A 289 -44.43 -10.37 35.36
C SER A 289 -45.81 -10.69 34.76
N SER A 290 -45.85 -11.47 33.66
CA SER A 290 -46.97 -12.37 33.33
C SER A 290 -46.53 -13.62 32.55
N GLU A 291 -46.70 -14.77 33.19
CA GLU A 291 -46.88 -16.14 32.65
C GLU A 291 -48.10 -16.20 31.68
N LEU A 292 -48.37 -17.17 30.79
CA LEU A 292 -47.94 -18.53 30.45
C LEU A 292 -48.57 -18.84 29.07
N GLY A 293 -48.00 -19.76 28.29
CA GLY A 293 -48.69 -20.32 27.11
C GLY A 293 -47.84 -21.24 26.25
N GLU A 294 -47.84 -22.54 26.57
CA GLU A 294 -47.39 -23.60 25.66
C GLU A 294 -48.23 -23.58 24.37
N ARG A 295 -47.56 -23.70 23.21
CA ARG A 295 -48.21 -24.06 21.95
C ARG A 295 -47.25 -24.69 20.96
N ASP A 296 -47.44 -26.00 20.80
CA ASP A 296 -47.20 -26.90 19.66
C ASP A 296 -46.08 -26.59 18.66
N THR A 297 -45.14 -27.55 18.59
CA THR A 297 -44.13 -27.69 17.54
C THR A 297 -44.79 -27.93 16.18
N PRO A 298 -44.52 -27.10 15.14
CA PRO A 298 -44.92 -27.43 13.79
C PRO A 298 -43.88 -28.35 13.13
N SER A 299 -44.35 -29.45 12.57
CA SER A 299 -43.58 -30.35 11.70
C SER A 299 -43.02 -29.57 10.51
N PRO A 300 -41.77 -29.82 10.06
CA PRO A 300 -41.18 -29.02 8.99
C PRO A 300 -41.90 -29.27 7.66
N ALA A 301 -42.43 -28.20 7.07
CA ALA A 301 -42.93 -28.15 5.71
C ALA A 301 -41.78 -28.25 4.70
N ARG A 302 -41.97 -29.06 3.66
CA ARG A 302 -41.00 -29.28 2.58
C ARG A 302 -40.99 -28.03 1.67
N PRO A 303 -39.84 -27.35 1.42
CA PRO A 303 -39.84 -26.16 0.58
C PRO A 303 -39.97 -26.54 -0.89
N LEU A 304 -40.90 -25.90 -1.60
CA LEU A 304 -40.85 -25.73 -3.06
C LEU A 304 -39.90 -24.57 -3.36
N PRO A 305 -38.99 -24.67 -4.35
CA PRO A 305 -38.07 -23.59 -4.66
C PRO A 305 -38.80 -22.43 -5.38
N PRO A 306 -38.59 -21.17 -4.98
CA PRO A 306 -39.13 -20.00 -5.66
C PRO A 306 -38.26 -19.63 -6.88
N ALA A 307 -38.91 -19.48 -8.03
CA ALA A 307 -38.27 -19.08 -9.28
C ALA A 307 -37.78 -17.62 -9.20
N THR A 308 -36.47 -17.42 -9.33
CA THR A 308 -35.82 -16.13 -9.51
C THR A 308 -35.55 -15.92 -11.00
N SER A 309 -36.00 -14.79 -11.57
CA SER A 309 -35.76 -14.45 -12.97
C SER A 309 -34.42 -13.75 -13.13
N CYS A 310 -33.42 -14.47 -13.66
CA CYS A 310 -32.13 -13.91 -14.07
C CYS A 310 -32.23 -13.34 -15.50
N ASN A 311 -31.62 -12.18 -15.74
CA ASN A 311 -31.59 -11.48 -17.03
C ASN A 311 -30.44 -11.93 -17.96
N CYS A 312 -29.69 -12.96 -17.56
CA CYS A 312 -28.63 -13.58 -18.32
C CYS A 312 -28.90 -15.08 -18.40
N GLU A 313 -29.15 -15.59 -19.61
CA GLU A 313 -29.51 -17.00 -19.82
C GLU A 313 -28.41 -17.97 -19.34
N GLU A 314 -27.14 -17.54 -19.37
CA GLU A 314 -26.00 -18.33 -18.86
C GLU A 314 -25.98 -18.41 -17.33
N LEU A 315 -26.54 -17.42 -16.64
CA LEU A 315 -26.56 -17.36 -15.17
C LEU A 315 -27.83 -17.95 -14.56
N LEU A 316 -28.87 -18.22 -15.35
CA LEU A 316 -30.05 -19.01 -14.91
C LEU A 316 -29.68 -20.43 -14.45
N SER A 317 -28.55 -20.95 -14.94
CA SER A 317 -28.02 -22.27 -14.57
C SER A 317 -26.97 -22.25 -13.45
N VAL A 318 -26.64 -21.08 -12.88
CA VAL A 318 -25.63 -20.97 -11.83
C VAL A 318 -26.30 -20.99 -10.47
N ASP A 319 -26.19 -22.13 -9.77
CA ASP A 319 -26.65 -22.28 -8.39
C ASP A 319 -25.61 -21.69 -7.44
N CYS A 320 -25.96 -20.62 -6.72
CA CYS A 320 -25.04 -19.91 -5.85
C CYS A 320 -25.26 -20.35 -4.40
N GLN A 321 -24.41 -21.27 -3.93
CA GLN A 321 -24.41 -21.76 -2.55
C GLN A 321 -23.27 -21.13 -1.74
N LEU A 322 -23.57 -20.61 -0.56
CA LEU A 322 -22.53 -20.37 0.46
C LEU A 322 -22.13 -21.73 1.03
N GLU A 323 -21.01 -22.27 0.55
CA GLU A 323 -20.61 -23.67 0.71
C GLU A 323 -20.47 -24.18 2.15
N THR A 324 -20.50 -23.32 3.17
CA THR A 324 -20.16 -23.72 4.55
C THR A 324 -21.01 -23.11 5.66
N LYS A 325 -22.29 -22.80 5.40
CA LYS A 325 -23.17 -22.24 6.44
C LYS A 325 -23.26 -23.15 7.69
N GLU A 326 -23.46 -24.47 7.53
CA GLU A 326 -23.51 -25.37 8.70
C GLU A 326 -22.15 -25.55 9.37
N LEU A 327 -21.05 -25.33 8.64
CA LEU A 327 -19.70 -25.36 9.20
C LEU A 327 -19.45 -24.14 10.09
N TRP A 328 -19.92 -22.97 9.64
CA TRP A 328 -19.92 -21.72 10.42
C TRP A 328 -20.70 -21.86 11.72
N ASP A 329 -21.90 -22.42 11.65
CA ASP A 329 -22.75 -22.63 12.83
C ASP A 329 -22.08 -23.63 13.81
N LYS A 330 -21.39 -24.68 13.32
CA LYS A 330 -20.62 -25.62 14.15
C LYS A 330 -19.34 -25.04 14.77
N PHE A 331 -18.64 -24.13 14.09
CA PHE A 331 -17.44 -23.49 14.64
C PHE A 331 -17.75 -22.58 15.82
N HIS A 332 -18.91 -21.90 15.77
CA HIS A 332 -19.42 -21.09 16.86
C HIS A 332 -19.65 -21.92 18.14
N ASP A 333 -20.25 -23.11 18.00
CA ASP A 333 -20.57 -23.99 19.12
C ASP A 333 -19.35 -24.73 19.72
N LEU A 334 -18.26 -24.90 18.96
CA LEU A 334 -17.07 -25.66 19.37
C LEU A 334 -16.03 -24.84 20.16
N GLY A 335 -16.32 -23.58 20.48
CA GLY A 335 -15.46 -22.75 21.35
C GLY A 335 -14.03 -22.53 20.83
N THR A 336 -13.82 -22.58 19.51
CA THR A 336 -12.49 -22.38 18.92
C THR A 336 -12.21 -20.88 18.78
N GLU A 337 -11.25 -20.36 19.56
CA GLU A 337 -10.78 -18.98 19.40
C GLU A 337 -9.99 -18.83 18.10
N MET A 338 -10.59 -18.10 17.16
CA MET A 338 -9.94 -17.69 15.94
C MET A 338 -9.04 -16.49 16.25
N ILE A 339 -7.72 -16.60 16.04
CA ILE A 339 -6.84 -15.42 16.10
C ILE A 339 -7.09 -14.58 14.85
N ILE A 340 -7.99 -13.60 14.98
CA ILE A 340 -8.10 -12.47 14.05
C ILE A 340 -6.87 -11.58 14.29
N THR A 341 -5.83 -11.73 13.45
CA THR A 341 -4.69 -10.81 13.49
C THR A 341 -5.02 -9.51 12.74
N LYS A 342 -4.70 -8.38 13.40
CA LYS A 342 -4.74 -6.92 13.10
C LYS A 342 -5.34 -6.33 11.80
N THR A 343 -5.58 -7.06 10.73
CA THR A 343 -6.19 -6.51 9.50
C THR A 343 -7.66 -6.85 9.32
N GLY A 344 -8.28 -7.65 10.19
CA GLY A 344 -9.73 -7.68 10.41
C GLY A 344 -10.60 -7.60 9.16
N ARG A 345 -10.26 -8.37 8.13
CA ARG A 345 -11.09 -8.67 6.95
C ARG A 345 -10.79 -10.10 6.53
#